data_AF-A0A8S1H0X1-F1
#
_entry.id   AF-A0A8S1H0X1-F1
#
_cell.length_a   1.000
_cell.length_b   1.000
_cell.length_c   1.000
_cell.angle_alpha   90.00
_cell.angle_beta   90.00
_cell.angle_gamma   90.00
#
_symmetry.space_group_name_H-M   'P 1'
#
loop_
_entity.id
_entity.type
_entity.pdbx_description
1 polymer ?
#
loop_
_entity_poly.entity_id
_entity_poly.type
_entity_poly.pdbx_seq_one_letter_code
_entity_poly.pdbx_strand_id
1 'polypeptide(L)' 'MVSARALKEWGIFGALLVSMHVAYYTIQSNESLVAPHQRQELFYIRWLKEKIPALRPYGVQEEKPHPPPSDK' A
#
# COMPACT_ATOMS: atom_id res chain seq x y z
N MET A 1 3.39 32.71 0.95
CA MET A 1 4.65 32.37 1.66
C MET A 1 4.37 31.19 2.57
N VAL A 2 5.19 30.14 2.50
CA VAL A 2 5.11 29.02 3.46
C VAL A 2 5.80 29.47 4.74
N SER A 3 5.09 29.42 5.87
CA SER A 3 5.65 29.80 7.16
C SER A 3 6.48 28.64 7.75
N ALA A 4 7.44 28.95 8.61
CA ALA A 4 8.22 27.92 9.31
C ALA A 4 7.33 26.97 10.14
N ARG A 5 6.20 27.47 10.65
CA ARG A 5 5.18 26.64 11.33
C ARG A 5 4.51 25.67 10.36
N ALA A 6 4.04 26.17 9.21
CA ALA A 6 3.39 25.32 8.20
C ALA A 6 4.33 24.23 7.69
N LEU A 7 5.60 24.56 7.48
CA LEU A 7 6.62 23.56 7.08
C LEU A 7 6.81 22.48 8.16
N LYS A 8 6.85 22.88 9.43
CA LYS A 8 6.99 21.94 10.55
C LYS A 8 5.76 21.04 10.69
N GLU A 9 4.56 21.60 10.57
CA GLU A 9 3.30 20.84 10.64
C GLU A 9 3.19 19.84 9.48
N TRP A 10 3.53 20.26 8.25
CA TRP A 10 3.58 19.36 7.10
C TRP A 10 4.66 18.29 7.24
N GLY A 11 5.83 18.64 7.80
CA GLY A 11 6.89 17.68 8.09
C GLY A 11 6.44 16.61 9.07
N ILE A 12 5.79 17.00 10.17
CA ILE A 12 5.26 16.07 11.18
C ILE A 12 4.15 15.20 10.58
N PHE A 13 3.21 15.80 9.86
CA PHE A 13 2.12 15.06 9.23
C PHE A 13 2.64 14.08 8.17
N GLY A 14 3.60 14.50 7.35
CA GLY A 14 4.28 13.62 6.39
C GLY A 14 5.00 12.46 7.08
N ALA A 15 5.74 12.74 8.17
CA ALA A 15 6.42 11.69 8.94
C ALA A 15 5.45 10.67 9.53
N LEU A 16 4.28 11.11 10.02
CA LEU A 16 3.22 10.22 10.49
C LEU A 16 2.72 9.30 9.37
N LEU A 17 2.40 9.87 8.20
CA LEU A 17 1.92 9.09 7.05
C LEU A 17 2.96 8.04 6.60
N VAL A 18 4.24 8.42 6.51
CA VAL A 18 5.32 7.50 6.16
C VAL A 18 5.46 6.39 7.21
N SER A 19 5.38 6.73 8.49
CA SER A 19 5.48 5.75 9.59
C SER A 19 4.33 4.75 9.54
N MET A 20 3.09 5.22 9.33
CA MET A 20 1.93 4.35 9.17
C MET A 20 2.07 3.44 7.94
N HIS A 21 2.56 3.99 6.82
CA HIS A 21 2.80 3.22 5.61
C HIS A 21 3.81 2.09 5.85
N VAL A 22 4.97 2.39 6.43
CA VAL A 22 6.01 1.40 6.72
C VAL A 22 5.49 0.34 7.68
N ALA A 23 4.81 0.73 8.77
CA ALA A 23 4.25 -0.21 9.73
C ALA A 23 3.23 -1.16 9.08
N TYR A 24 2.33 -0.63 8.26
CA TYR A 24 1.33 -1.43 7.56
C TYR A 24 1.97 -2.46 6.63
N TYR A 25 2.92 -2.04 5.77
CA TYR A 25 3.57 -2.97 4.84
C TYR A 25 4.48 -3.98 5.56
N THR A 26 5.11 -3.59 6.66
CA THR A 26 5.87 -4.53 7.51
C THR A 26 4.96 -5.63 8.04
N ILE A 27 3.78 -5.28 8.56
CA ILE A 27 2.79 -6.25 9.06
C ILE A 27 2.28 -7.15 7.92
N GLN A 28 1.90 -6.56 6.78
CA GLN A 28 1.39 -7.29 5.62
C GLN A 28 2.42 -8.24 4.99
N SER A 29 3.71 -7.87 5.02
CA SER A 29 4.80 -8.72 4.53
C SER A 29 5.10 -9.92 5.43
N ASN A 30 4.62 -9.91 6.67
CA ASN A 30 4.86 -10.98 7.62
C ASN A 30 3.86 -12.13 7.40
N GLU A 31 4.34 -13.22 6.80
CA GLU A 31 3.54 -14.42 6.50
C GLU A 31 2.90 -15.07 7.72
N SER A 32 3.47 -14.88 8.92
CA SER A 32 2.91 -15.39 10.16
C SER A 32 1.73 -14.57 10.69
N LEU A 33 1.61 -13.29 10.31
CA LEU A 33 0.57 -12.39 10.80
C LEU A 33 -0.56 -12.20 9.77
N VAL A 34 -0.21 -12.21 8.48
CA VAL A 34 -1.18 -12.08 7.39
C VAL A 34 -0.84 -13.10 6.32
N ALA A 35 -1.74 -14.05 6.09
CA ALA A 35 -1.59 -15.01 5.02
C ALA A 35 -1.54 -14.27 3.66
N PRO A 36 -0.72 -14.71 2.70
CA PRO A 36 -0.52 -14.00 1.42
C PRO A 36 -1.81 -13.65 0.68
N HIS A 37 -2.80 -14.54 0.72
CA HIS A 37 -4.12 -14.36 0.09
C HIS A 37 -5.04 -13.36 0.82
N GLN A 38 -4.72 -13.01 2.07
CA GLN A 38 -5.43 -11.99 2.86
C GLN A 38 -4.71 -10.64 2.84
N ARG A 39 -3.58 -10.54 2.14
CA ARG A 39 -2.85 -9.28 2.06
C ARG A 39 -3.71 -8.26 1.34
N GLN A 40 -3.99 -7.15 2.03
CA GLN A 40 -4.73 -6.05 1.46
C GLN A 40 -3.78 -4.89 1.20
N GLU A 41 -4.04 -4.20 0.09
CA GLU A 41 -3.35 -2.96 -0.22
C GLU A 41 -4.11 -1.78 0.40
N LEU A 42 -3.36 -0.80 0.91
CA LEU A 42 -3.95 0.45 1.36
C LEU A 42 -4.70 1.10 0.19
N PHE A 43 -5.88 1.62 0.47
CA PHE A 43 -6.77 2.24 -0.53
C PHE A 43 -6.06 3.28 -1.41
N TYR A 44 -5.22 4.13 -0.83
CA TYR A 44 -4.52 5.16 -1.61
C TYR A 44 -3.42 4.59 -2.51
N ILE A 45 -2.86 3.42 -2.21
CA ILE A 45 -1.90 2.75 -3.09
C ILE A 45 -2.62 2.16 -4.30
N ARG A 46 -3.82 1.59 -4.11
CA ARG A 46 -4.70 1.19 -5.21
C ARG A 46 -5.03 2.38 -6.11
N TRP A 47 -5.48 3.49 -5.51
CA TRP A 47 -5.73 4.74 -6.24
C TRP A 47 -4.47 5.26 -6.96
N LEU A 48 -3.29 5.19 -6.34
CA LEU A 48 -2.04 5.65 -6.94
C LEU A 48 -1.64 4.78 -8.16
N LYS A 49 -1.84 3.47 -8.08
CA LYS A 49 -1.64 2.53 -9.21
C LYS A 49 -2.64 2.73 -10.35
N GLU A 50 -3.88 3.12 -10.03
CA GLU A 50 -4.87 3.51 -11.04
C GLU A 50 -4.42 4.76 -11.79
N LYS A 51 -3.87 5.75 -11.08
CA LYS A 51 -3.42 7.02 -11.68
C LYS A 51 -2.06 6.91 -12.36
N ILE A 52 -1.17 6.06 -11.88
CA ILE A 52 0.17 5.86 -12.43
C ILE A 52 0.35 4.37 -12.75
N PRO A 53 0.05 3.95 -14.00
CA PRO A 53 0.13 2.55 -14.42
C PRO A 53 1.49 1.89 -14.21
N ALA A 54 2.57 2.67 -14.22
CA ALA A 54 3.94 2.21 -13.96
C ALA A 54 4.15 1.67 -12.54
N LEU A 55 3.25 1.99 -11.60
CA LEU A 55 3.34 1.54 -10.20
C LEU A 55 2.63 0.21 -9.92
N ARG A 56 1.88 -0.32 -10.90
CA ARG A 56 1.19 -1.62 -10.78
C ARG A 56 2.09 -2.81 -10.38
N PRO A 57 3.35 -2.94 -10.83
CA PRO A 57 4.19 -4.08 -10.44
C PRO A 57 4.73 -3.98 -9.01
N TYR A 58 4.57 -2.84 -8.33
CA TYR A 58 5.09 -2.63 -6.97
C TYR A 58 3.98 -2.81 -5.93
N GLY A 59 4.29 -3.36 -4.76
CA GLY A 59 3.34 -3.55 -3.65
C GLY A 59 2.82 -4.99 -3.50
N VAL A 60 1.59 -5.14 -3.00
CA VAL A 60 0.90 -6.43 -2.89
C VAL A 60 0.37 -6.76 -4.28
N GLN A 61 0.91 -7.82 -4.88
CA GLN A 61 0.36 -8.36 -6.12
C GLN A 61 -0.96 -9.02 -5.77
N GLU A 62 -2.07 -8.49 -6.28
CA GLU A 62 -3.34 -9.20 -6.23
C GLU A 62 -3.14 -10.49 -7.01
N GLU A 63 -3.12 -11.61 -6.29
CA GLU A 63 -3.05 -12.93 -6.89
C GLU A 63 -4.20 -13.00 -7.90
N LYS A 64 -3.86 -13.12 -9.19
CA LYS A 64 -4.84 -13.23 -10.26
C LYS A 64 -5.88 -14.27 -9.82
N PRO A 65 -7.18 -13.96 -9.89
CA PRO A 65 -8.20 -14.96 -9.63
C PRO A 65 -7.86 -16.18 -10.47
N HIS A 66 -7.60 -17.31 -9.80
CA HIS A 66 -7.38 -18.57 -10.49
C HIS A 66 -8.66 -18.81 -11.31
N PRO A 67 -8.60 -18.94 -12.65
CA PRO A 67 -9.79 -19.28 -13.40
C PRO A 67 -10.35 -20.58 -12.81
N PRO A 68 -11.67 -20.69 -12.61
CA PRO A 68 -12.26 -21.90 -12.07
C PRO A 68 -11.79 -23.10 -12.91
N PRO A 69 -11.51 -24.25 -12.28
CA PRO A 69 -11.03 -25.42 -13.01
C PRO A 69 -12.00 -25.70 -14.15
N SER A 70 -11.50 -25.73 -15.39
CA SER A 70 -12.31 -26.21 -16.50
C SER A 70 -12.45 -27.71 -16.32
N ASP A 71 -13.52 -28.14 -15.67
CA ASP A 71 -13.96 -29.53 -15.71
C ASP A 71 -14.12 -29.91 -17.19
N LYS A 72 -13.30 -30.88 -17.61
CA LYS A 72 -13.43 -31.63 -18.86
C LYS A 72 -13.61 -33.10 -18.53
#